data_AF-A0A7J2SWR4-F1
#
_entry.id   AF-A0A7J2SWR4-F1
#
_cell.length_a   1.000
_cell.length_b   1.000
_cell.length_c   1.000
_cell.angle_alpha   90.00
_cell.angle_beta   90.00
_cell.angle_gamma   90.00
#
_symmetry.space_group_name_H-M   'P 1'
#
loop_
_entity.id
_entity.type
_entity.pdbx_description
1 polymer ?
#
loop_
_entity_poly.entity_id
_entity_poly.type
_entity_poly.pdbx_seq_one_letter_code
_entity_poly.pdbx_strand_id
1 'polypeptide(L)'
;MEKGICRVCGQPVSYVERRRRGGRVYLYGVHRSWVGGRRRIVKHYLGIEEGTGVEAREAPDEGRKPLEERVRELEARGLGKEDIARQLVQEHYPMREILRVTRVSLRALRRVRGGEEGTKPNADEIVIAAAEAKALEELKRWAGKETHRRLEELLALGRLLYGMRVRERAARRGMPLLDYIENALNFYDFWYGPVVELLNMGVLSMDGFINGDAVCYEAVTP
;
A
#
# COMPACT_ATOMS: atom_id res chain seq x y z
N MET A 1 -23.20 14.63 -7.50
CA MET A 1 -23.29 13.32 -6.82
C MET A 1 -22.32 13.35 -5.66
N GLU A 2 -22.82 13.40 -4.42
CA GLU A 2 -21.97 13.35 -3.24
C GLU A 2 -21.15 12.04 -3.29
N LYS A 3 -19.82 12.17 -3.29
CA LYS A 3 -18.93 11.01 -3.21
C LYS A 3 -19.08 10.43 -1.81
N GLY A 4 -19.88 9.38 -1.67
CA GLY A 4 -20.05 8.69 -0.40
C GLY A 4 -18.71 8.28 0.19
N ILE A 5 -18.56 8.45 1.50
CA ILE A 5 -17.35 7.98 2.21
C ILE A 5 -17.45 6.46 2.32
N CYS A 6 -16.37 5.76 1.94
CA CYS A 6 -16.31 4.31 2.10
C CYS A 6 -16.31 3.95 3.58
N ARG A 7 -17.34 3.23 4.04
CA ARG A 7 -17.47 2.78 5.43
C ARG A 7 -16.38 1.79 5.85
N VAL A 8 -15.67 1.19 4.89
CA VAL A 8 -14.60 0.21 5.15
C VAL A 8 -13.25 0.89 5.40
N CYS A 9 -12.89 1.91 4.61
CA CYS A 9 -11.56 2.55 4.70
C CYS A 9 -11.58 4.05 5.00
N GLY A 10 -12.75 4.68 5.18
CA GLY A 10 -12.89 6.10 5.48
C GLY A 10 -12.52 7.06 4.33
N GLN A 11 -12.11 6.55 3.16
CA GLN A 11 -11.76 7.36 2.00
C GLN A 11 -12.97 7.62 1.09
N PRO A 12 -13.03 8.76 0.37
CA PRO A 12 -14.06 8.99 -0.63
C PRO A 12 -14.07 7.90 -1.71
N VAL A 13 -15.25 7.37 -2.04
CA VAL A 13 -15.38 6.44 -3.17
C VAL A 13 -15.32 7.20 -4.50
N SER A 14 -14.68 6.59 -5.50
CA SER A 14 -14.75 7.10 -6.87
C SER A 14 -16.12 6.81 -7.49
N TYR A 15 -16.65 5.61 -7.26
CA TYR A 15 -18.01 5.18 -7.63
C TYR A 15 -18.38 3.89 -6.90
N VAL A 16 -19.66 3.54 -6.89
CA VAL A 16 -20.17 2.26 -6.38
C VAL A 16 -20.44 1.32 -7.56
N GLU A 17 -19.86 0.12 -7.53
CA GLU A 17 -20.08 -0.94 -8.49
C GLU A 17 -21.11 -1.94 -7.95
N ARG A 18 -22.09 -2.30 -8.78
CA ARG A 18 -23.14 -3.27 -8.44
C ARG A 18 -22.92 -4.56 -9.21
N ARG A 19 -22.97 -5.71 -8.52
CA ARG A 19 -22.79 -7.04 -9.13
C ARG A 19 -23.94 -7.95 -8.78
N ARG A 20 -24.64 -8.48 -9.77
CA ARG A 20 -25.73 -9.44 -9.56
C ARG A 20 -25.19 -10.87 -9.58
N ARG A 21 -25.43 -11.64 -8.52
CA ARG A 21 -25.07 -13.06 -8.45
C ARG A 21 -26.09 -13.81 -7.59
N GLY A 22 -26.68 -14.88 -8.13
CA GLY A 22 -27.66 -15.70 -7.39
C GLY A 22 -28.87 -14.92 -6.89
N GLY A 23 -29.45 -14.04 -7.72
CA GLY A 23 -30.63 -13.23 -7.37
C GLY A 23 -30.35 -12.01 -6.47
N ARG A 24 -29.15 -11.91 -5.88
CA ARG A 24 -28.76 -10.81 -4.99
C ARG A 24 -27.86 -9.81 -5.71
N VAL A 25 -27.94 -8.54 -5.31
CA VAL A 25 -27.07 -7.46 -5.82
C VAL A 25 -26.06 -7.09 -4.75
N TYR A 26 -24.78 -7.26 -5.05
CA TYR A 26 -23.66 -6.96 -4.17
C TYR A 26 -23.07 -5.59 -4.53
N LEU A 27 -22.87 -4.74 -3.54
CA LEU A 27 -22.35 -3.39 -3.67
C LEU A 27 -20.86 -3.36 -3.32
N TYR A 28 -20.08 -2.67 -4.15
CA TYR A 28 -18.64 -2.46 -3.94
C TYR A 28 -18.27 -0.99 -4.09
N GLY A 29 -17.58 -0.42 -3.12
CA GLY A 29 -16.99 0.92 -3.18
C GLY A 29 -15.66 0.85 -3.92
N VAL A 30 -15.56 1.53 -5.05
CA VAL A 30 -14.36 1.50 -5.89
C VAL A 30 -13.53 2.77 -5.67
N HIS A 31 -12.25 2.57 -5.39
CA HIS A 31 -11.24 3.61 -5.21
C HIS A 31 -10.27 3.59 -6.39
N ARG A 32 -10.18 4.70 -7.12
CA ARG A 32 -9.19 4.89 -8.18
C ARG A 32 -8.08 5.79 -7.66
N SER A 33 -6.84 5.33 -7.75
CA SER A 33 -5.66 6.14 -7.48
C SER A 33 -4.63 5.99 -8.61
N TRP A 34 -3.78 6.99 -8.77
CA TRP A 34 -2.63 6.95 -9.67
C TRP A 34 -1.37 6.89 -8.83
N VAL A 35 -0.54 5.87 -9.05
CA VAL A 35 0.73 5.69 -8.34
C VAL A 35 1.79 5.42 -9.41
N GLY A 36 2.77 6.32 -9.54
CA GLY A 36 3.86 6.20 -10.52
C GLY A 36 3.39 6.07 -11.97
N GLY A 37 2.38 6.86 -12.39
CA GLY A 37 1.84 6.82 -13.75
C GLY A 37 0.97 5.60 -14.07
N ARG A 38 0.79 4.66 -13.14
CA ARG A 38 -0.09 3.49 -13.30
C ARG A 38 -1.38 3.64 -12.50
N ARG A 39 -2.52 3.29 -13.11
CA ARG A 39 -3.83 3.31 -12.46
C ARG A 39 -3.99 2.11 -11.53
N ARG A 40 -4.19 2.37 -10.23
CA ARG A 40 -4.58 1.38 -9.23
C ARG A 40 -6.08 1.47 -8.95
N ILE A 41 -6.74 0.32 -8.88
CA ILE A 41 -8.17 0.21 -8.54
C ILE A 41 -8.30 -0.75 -7.36
N VAL A 42 -8.85 -0.26 -6.26
CA VAL A 42 -9.16 -1.05 -5.05
C VAL A 42 -10.68 -1.08 -4.88
N LYS A 43 -11.24 -2.26 -4.58
CA LYS A 43 -12.69 -2.44 -4.38
C LYS A 43 -12.94 -2.94 -2.97
N HIS A 44 -13.79 -2.25 -2.22
CA HIS A 44 -14.24 -2.67 -0.90
C HIS A 44 -15.69 -3.12 -0.95
N TYR A 45 -16.02 -4.24 -0.33
CA TYR A 45 -17.38 -4.74 -0.26
C TYR A 45 -18.22 -3.89 0.72
N LEU A 46 -19.37 -3.39 0.25
CA LEU A 46 -20.24 -2.48 1.01
C LEU A 46 -21.53 -3.14 1.51
N GLY A 47 -21.84 -4.36 1.07
CA GLY A 47 -23.06 -5.07 1.46
C GLY A 47 -23.91 -5.50 0.26
N ILE A 48 -25.12 -6.00 0.53
CA ILE A 48 -26.12 -6.35 -0.48
C ILE A 48 -27.09 -5.17 -0.60
N GLU A 49 -27.55 -4.86 -1.81
CA GLU A 49 -28.61 -3.88 -2.02
C GLU A 49 -29.92 -4.43 -1.43
N GLU A 50 -30.37 -3.84 -0.32
CA GLU A 50 -31.60 -4.20 0.37
C GLU A 50 -32.81 -3.83 -0.48
N GLY A 51 -33.18 -4.73 -1.39
CA GLY A 51 -34.36 -4.59 -2.24
C GLY A 51 -34.85 -5.86 -2.91
N THR A 52 -34.23 -7.03 -2.67
CA THR A 52 -34.66 -8.32 -3.26
C THR A 52 -34.36 -9.52 -2.37
N GLY A 53 -34.35 -9.32 -1.05
CA GLY A 53 -34.31 -10.41 -0.07
C GLY A 53 -35.72 -10.68 0.43
N VAL A 54 -36.30 -11.79 0.01
CA VAL A 54 -37.53 -12.39 0.55
C VAL A 54 -37.53 -12.22 2.07
N GLU A 55 -38.62 -11.65 2.58
CA GLU A 55 -38.93 -11.49 4.00
C GLU A 55 -38.50 -12.74 4.75
N ALA A 56 -37.63 -12.55 5.75
CA ALA A 56 -37.39 -13.57 6.74
C ALA A 56 -38.76 -13.93 7.31
N ARG A 57 -39.24 -15.13 7.00
CA ARG A 57 -40.36 -15.72 7.71
C ARG A 57 -39.99 -15.70 9.19
N GLU A 58 -40.58 -14.78 9.94
CA GLU A 58 -40.71 -14.91 11.38
C GLU A 58 -41.48 -16.21 11.59
N ALA A 59 -40.75 -17.25 11.99
CA ALA A 59 -41.37 -18.48 12.44
C ALA A 59 -42.12 -18.18 13.75
N PRO A 60 -43.32 -18.73 13.97
CA PRO A 60 -44.11 -18.45 15.16
C PRO A 60 -43.37 -18.91 16.41
N ASP A 61 -43.41 -18.05 17.43
CA ASP A 61 -42.93 -18.29 18.77
C ASP A 61 -43.90 -19.20 19.52
N GLU A 62 -43.73 -20.52 19.38
CA GLU A 62 -44.47 -21.51 20.16
C GLU A 62 -43.50 -22.36 20.99
N GLY A 63 -43.39 -22.02 22.29
CA GLY A 63 -42.92 -22.92 23.34
C GLY A 63 -41.55 -22.65 23.95
N ARG A 64 -40.85 -21.55 23.61
CA ARG A 64 -39.56 -21.23 24.23
C ARG A 64 -39.76 -20.44 25.52
N LYS A 65 -39.08 -20.86 26.60
CA LYS A 65 -39.05 -20.09 27.85
C LYS A 65 -38.50 -18.69 27.58
N PRO A 66 -39.07 -17.64 28.20
CA PRO A 66 -38.55 -16.27 28.11
C PRO A 66 -37.06 -16.23 28.41
N LEU A 67 -36.29 -15.49 27.60
CA LEU A 67 -34.83 -15.45 27.69
C LEU A 67 -34.35 -15.02 29.08
N GLU A 68 -35.09 -14.15 29.75
CA GLU A 68 -34.83 -13.71 31.13
C GLU A 68 -35.01 -14.82 32.18
N GLU A 69 -35.89 -15.78 31.95
CA GLU A 69 -36.09 -16.93 32.83
C GLU A 69 -34.96 -17.95 32.65
N ARG A 70 -34.56 -18.18 31.40
CA ARG A 70 -33.44 -19.06 31.07
C ARG A 70 -32.11 -18.52 31.62
N VAL A 71 -31.88 -17.21 31.53
CA VAL A 71 -30.70 -16.57 32.13
C VAL A 71 -30.68 -16.78 33.65
N ARG A 72 -31.81 -16.62 34.34
CA ARG A 72 -31.89 -16.87 35.78
C ARG A 72 -31.60 -18.33 36.16
N GLU A 73 -32.07 -19.30 35.39
CA GLU A 73 -31.73 -20.71 35.59
C GLU A 73 -30.22 -20.96 35.43
N LEU A 74 -29.59 -20.34 34.44
CA LEU A 74 -28.16 -20.50 34.17
C LEU A 74 -27.29 -19.75 35.20
N GLU A 75 -27.73 -18.59 35.68
CA GLU A 75 -27.12 -17.88 36.80
C GLU A 75 -27.24 -18.68 38.11
N ALA A 76 -28.40 -19.30 38.37
CA ALA A 76 -28.61 -20.16 39.54
C ALA A 76 -27.73 -21.43 39.52
N ARG A 77 -27.30 -21.86 38.34
CA ARG A 77 -26.30 -22.93 38.16
C ARG A 77 -24.85 -22.46 38.37
N GLY A 78 -24.64 -21.17 38.66
CA GLY A 78 -23.33 -20.58 38.92
C GLY A 78 -22.50 -20.33 37.66
N LEU A 79 -23.13 -20.31 36.47
CA LEU A 79 -22.41 -20.07 35.21
C LEU A 79 -21.99 -18.59 35.09
N GLY A 80 -20.79 -18.36 34.59
CA GLY A 80 -20.32 -17.02 34.28
C GLY A 80 -21.13 -16.41 33.13
N LYS A 81 -21.22 -15.07 33.07
CA LYS A 81 -21.99 -14.35 32.04
C LYS A 81 -21.61 -14.73 30.60
N GLU A 82 -20.34 -15.09 30.39
CA GLU A 82 -19.84 -15.57 29.09
C GLU A 82 -20.35 -16.98 28.77
N ASP A 83 -20.41 -17.89 29.74
CA ASP A 83 -20.96 -19.24 29.58
C ASP A 83 -22.45 -19.24 29.33
N ILE A 84 -23.17 -18.36 30.02
CA ILE A 84 -24.60 -18.12 29.79
C ILE A 84 -24.81 -17.65 28.35
N ALA A 85 -24.01 -16.68 27.89
CA ALA A 85 -24.11 -16.17 26.53
C ALA A 85 -23.76 -17.26 25.49
N ARG A 86 -22.78 -18.14 25.78
CA ARG A 86 -22.44 -19.31 24.95
C ARG A 86 -23.62 -20.26 24.80
N GLN A 87 -24.25 -20.61 25.92
CA GLN A 87 -25.35 -21.56 25.94
C GLN A 87 -26.59 -21.01 25.24
N LEU A 88 -26.91 -19.73 25.41
CA LEU A 88 -28.03 -19.08 24.70
C LEU A 88 -27.81 -19.00 23.18
N VAL A 89 -26.57 -18.85 22.72
CA VAL A 89 -26.25 -18.91 21.28
C VAL A 89 -26.46 -20.32 20.74
N GLN A 90 -26.07 -21.37 21.49
CA GLN A 90 -26.31 -22.77 21.12
C GLN A 90 -27.80 -23.13 21.14
N GLU A 91 -28.56 -22.55 22.06
CA GLU A 91 -30.02 -22.67 22.14
C GLU A 91 -30.76 -21.83 21.07
N HIS A 92 -30.01 -21.19 20.16
CA HIS A 92 -30.51 -20.42 19.02
C HIS A 92 -31.41 -19.24 19.41
N TYR A 93 -31.09 -18.56 20.52
CA TYR A 93 -31.72 -17.30 20.87
C TYR A 93 -31.19 -16.14 20.00
N PRO A 94 -32.02 -15.11 19.74
CA PRO A 94 -31.63 -13.99 18.89
C PRO A 94 -30.45 -13.21 19.49
N MET A 95 -29.42 -13.03 18.67
CA MET A 95 -28.12 -12.47 19.10
C MET A 95 -28.23 -11.07 19.71
N ARG A 96 -29.19 -10.27 19.25
CA ARG A 96 -29.48 -8.93 19.79
C ARG A 96 -29.93 -8.99 21.25
N GLU A 97 -30.72 -10.00 21.61
CA GLU A 97 -31.27 -10.15 22.96
C GLU A 97 -30.24 -10.76 23.92
N ILE A 98 -29.44 -11.70 23.45
CA ILE A 98 -28.32 -12.28 24.22
C ILE A 98 -27.36 -11.17 24.67
N LEU A 99 -26.98 -10.27 23.76
CA LEU A 99 -26.09 -9.14 24.07
C LEU A 99 -26.73 -8.17 25.08
N ARG A 100 -28.03 -7.91 24.94
CA ARG A 100 -28.80 -7.02 25.84
C ARG A 100 -28.81 -7.56 27.27
N VAL A 101 -29.04 -8.86 27.44
CA VAL A 101 -29.24 -9.46 28.76
C VAL A 101 -27.93 -9.88 29.42
N THR A 102 -27.00 -10.49 28.68
CA THR A 102 -25.71 -10.96 29.25
C THR A 102 -24.67 -9.85 29.38
N ARG A 103 -24.87 -8.70 28.71
CA ARG A 103 -23.93 -7.56 28.63
C ARG A 103 -22.52 -7.94 28.16
N VAL A 104 -22.37 -9.07 27.47
CA VAL A 104 -21.09 -9.53 26.91
C VAL A 104 -20.80 -8.78 25.61
N SER A 105 -19.54 -8.44 25.37
CA SER A 105 -19.15 -7.77 24.12
C SER A 105 -19.31 -8.70 22.91
N LEU A 106 -19.74 -8.14 21.78
CA LEU A 106 -19.80 -8.84 20.48
C LEU A 106 -18.45 -9.49 20.10
N ARG A 107 -17.33 -8.90 20.53
CA ARG A 107 -15.98 -9.41 20.27
C ARG A 107 -15.68 -10.68 21.07
N ALA A 108 -16.10 -10.74 22.33
CA ALA A 108 -15.96 -11.94 23.16
C ALA A 108 -16.80 -13.11 22.60
N LEU A 109 -18.03 -12.83 22.15
CA LEU A 109 -18.89 -13.85 21.53
C LEU A 109 -18.41 -14.30 20.14
N ARG A 110 -17.81 -13.41 19.33
CA ARG A 110 -17.24 -13.76 18.02
C ARG A 110 -15.99 -14.63 18.12
N ARG A 111 -15.15 -14.40 19.13
CA ARG A 111 -13.97 -15.22 19.41
C ARG A 111 -14.37 -16.70 19.61
N VAL A 112 -15.54 -16.91 20.21
CA VAL A 112 -16.10 -18.26 20.47
C VAL A 112 -16.80 -18.87 19.25
N ARG A 113 -17.57 -18.08 18.45
CA ARG A 113 -18.26 -18.61 17.25
C ARG A 113 -17.29 -19.04 16.13
N GLY A 114 -16.09 -18.45 16.11
CA GLY A 114 -15.05 -18.72 15.11
C GLY A 114 -14.17 -19.95 15.39
N GLY A 115 -14.39 -20.68 16.49
CA GLY A 115 -13.47 -21.76 16.86
C GLY A 115 -12.04 -21.26 17.16
N GLU A 116 -11.87 -19.99 17.54
CA GLU A 116 -10.65 -19.52 18.18
C GLU A 116 -10.70 -19.89 19.67
N GLU A 117 -10.86 -21.19 19.94
CA GLU A 117 -10.26 -21.78 21.12
C GLU A 117 -8.75 -21.50 21.03
N GLY A 118 -8.16 -21.06 22.14
CA GLY A 118 -6.76 -20.68 22.22
C GLY A 118 -5.84 -21.85 21.93
N THR A 119 -5.67 -22.14 20.65
CA THR A 119 -4.58 -22.96 20.14
C THR A 119 -3.34 -22.12 20.42
N LYS A 120 -2.58 -22.53 21.45
CA LYS A 120 -1.22 -22.01 21.63
C LYS A 120 -0.55 -22.09 20.27
N PRO A 121 0.11 -21.02 19.78
CA PRO A 121 0.75 -21.06 18.49
C PRO A 121 1.62 -22.31 18.43
N ASN A 122 1.43 -23.12 17.40
CA ASN A 122 2.22 -24.34 17.22
C ASN A 122 3.70 -23.94 17.20
N ALA A 123 4.60 -24.81 17.69
CA ALA A 123 6.04 -24.54 17.65
C ALA A 123 6.50 -24.10 16.24
N ASP A 124 5.91 -24.67 15.20
CA ASP A 124 6.17 -24.29 13.81
C ASP A 124 5.73 -22.86 13.48
N GLU A 125 4.58 -22.41 14.00
CA GLU A 125 4.09 -21.04 13.81
C GLU A 125 4.96 -20.01 14.54
N ILE A 126 5.46 -20.36 15.74
CA ILE A 126 6.39 -19.52 16.49
C ILE A 126 7.72 -19.41 15.73
N VAL A 127 8.22 -20.50 15.16
CA VAL A 127 9.45 -20.52 14.36
C VAL A 127 9.29 -19.69 13.09
N ILE A 128 8.16 -19.80 12.40
CA ILE A 128 7.86 -18.99 11.21
C ILE A 128 7.81 -17.51 11.57
N ALA A 129 7.07 -17.13 12.62
CA ALA A 129 6.99 -15.75 13.07
C ALA A 129 8.36 -15.17 13.47
N ALA A 130 9.20 -15.97 14.13
CA ALA A 130 10.57 -15.57 14.48
C ALA A 130 11.46 -15.40 13.24
N ALA A 131 11.33 -16.29 12.24
CA ALA A 131 12.05 -16.18 10.98
C ALA A 131 11.61 -14.95 10.18
N GLU A 132 10.31 -14.66 10.12
CA GLU A 132 9.76 -13.46 9.49
C GLU A 132 10.25 -12.18 10.18
N ALA A 133 10.22 -12.14 11.52
CA ALA A 133 10.73 -11.01 12.28
C ALA A 133 12.23 -10.79 12.04
N LYS A 134 13.02 -11.86 11.98
CA LYS A 134 14.45 -11.81 11.68
C LYS A 134 14.70 -11.29 10.25
N ALA A 135 13.96 -11.79 9.27
CA ALA A 135 14.08 -11.36 7.88
C ALA A 135 13.73 -9.86 7.72
N LEU A 136 12.70 -9.38 8.41
CA LEU A 136 12.34 -7.96 8.43
C LEU A 136 13.44 -7.10 9.06
N GLU A 137 14.05 -7.55 10.15
CA GLU A 137 15.13 -6.83 10.80
C GLU A 137 16.40 -6.79 9.93
N GLU A 138 16.72 -7.89 9.24
CA GLU A 138 17.80 -7.94 8.26
C GLU A 138 17.54 -7.01 7.07
N LEU A 139 16.32 -7.00 6.54
CA LEU A 139 15.91 -6.10 5.46
C LEU A 139 16.03 -4.63 5.89
N LYS A 140 15.59 -4.30 7.10
CA LYS A 140 15.70 -2.96 7.68
C LYS A 140 17.17 -2.53 7.81
N ARG A 141 18.03 -3.42 8.30
CA ARG A 141 19.48 -3.15 8.40
C ARG A 141 20.10 -2.95 7.02
N TRP A 142 19.76 -3.80 6.06
CA TRP A 142 20.25 -3.68 4.69
C TRP A 142 19.78 -2.37 4.05
N ALA A 143 18.49 -2.03 4.14
CA ALA A 143 17.94 -0.80 3.62
C ALA A 143 18.59 0.43 4.28
N GLY A 144 18.85 0.38 5.60
CA GLY A 144 19.57 1.43 6.31
C GLY A 144 21.00 1.62 5.78
N LYS A 145 21.75 0.52 5.57
CA LYS A 145 23.09 0.56 5.00
C LYS A 145 23.11 1.11 3.58
N GLU A 146 22.21 0.63 2.72
CA GLU A 146 22.12 1.10 1.33
C GLU A 146 21.74 2.58 1.28
N THR A 147 20.78 3.01 2.11
CA THR A 147 20.41 4.43 2.21
C THR A 147 21.60 5.29 2.63
N HIS A 148 22.35 4.85 3.64
CA HIS A 148 23.53 5.58 4.10
C HIS A 148 24.59 5.70 2.99
N ARG A 149 24.90 4.61 2.31
CA ARG A 149 25.82 4.58 1.18
C ARG A 149 25.39 5.56 0.06
N ARG A 150 24.10 5.56 -0.29
CA ARG A 150 23.57 6.49 -1.31
C ARG A 150 23.68 7.94 -0.88
N LEU A 151 23.46 8.24 0.40
CA LEU A 151 23.66 9.59 0.93
C LEU A 151 25.13 10.00 0.87
N GLU A 152 26.06 9.11 1.19
CA GLU A 152 27.50 9.36 1.07
C GLU A 152 27.91 9.64 -0.39
N GLU A 153 27.41 8.85 -1.34
CA GLU A 153 27.62 9.05 -2.78
C GLU A 153 27.09 10.43 -3.22
N LEU A 154 25.88 10.79 -2.81
CA LEU A 154 25.28 12.10 -3.12
C LEU A 154 26.08 13.26 -2.50
N LEU A 155 26.56 13.12 -1.26
CA LEU A 155 27.39 14.13 -0.60
C LEU A 155 28.75 14.28 -1.29
N ALA A 156 29.35 13.18 -1.74
CA ALA A 156 30.60 13.21 -2.49
C ALA A 156 30.43 13.95 -3.83
N LEU A 157 29.36 13.65 -4.58
CA LEU A 157 29.01 14.37 -5.80
C LEU A 157 28.76 15.86 -5.53
N GLY A 158 28.02 16.19 -4.46
CA GLY A 158 27.79 17.56 -4.04
C GLY A 158 29.09 18.33 -3.76
N ARG A 159 30.04 17.71 -3.06
CA ARG A 159 31.38 18.29 -2.80
C ARG A 159 32.15 18.53 -4.09
N LEU A 160 32.09 17.59 -5.04
CA LEU A 160 32.76 17.73 -6.33
C LEU A 160 32.16 18.86 -7.17
N LEU A 161 30.82 18.95 -7.26
CA LEU A 161 30.12 20.05 -7.93
C LEU A 161 30.45 21.41 -7.30
N TYR A 162 30.56 21.45 -5.97
CA TYR A 162 30.99 22.65 -5.24
C TYR A 162 32.43 23.04 -5.58
N GLY A 163 33.38 22.10 -5.54
CA GLY A 163 34.78 22.35 -5.88
C GLY A 163 34.98 22.84 -7.33
N MET A 164 34.17 22.34 -8.26
CA MET A 164 34.17 22.81 -9.66
C MET A 164 33.47 24.16 -9.87
N ARG A 165 32.88 24.74 -8.82
CA ARG A 165 32.15 26.02 -8.85
C ARG A 165 31.00 26.01 -9.86
N VAL A 166 30.31 24.88 -9.98
CA VAL A 166 29.24 24.65 -10.96
C VAL A 166 28.11 25.66 -10.77
N ARG A 167 27.78 25.99 -9.52
CA ARG A 167 26.76 27.00 -9.18
C ARG A 167 27.12 28.38 -9.71
N GLU A 168 28.36 28.81 -9.56
CA GLU A 168 28.82 30.10 -10.07
C GLU A 168 28.94 30.11 -11.60
N ARG A 169 29.23 28.96 -12.22
CA ARG A 169 29.22 28.83 -13.69
C ARG A 169 27.80 28.90 -14.25
N ALA A 170 26.83 28.27 -13.58
CA ALA A 170 25.41 28.36 -13.93
C ALA A 170 24.89 29.81 -13.79
N ALA A 171 25.20 30.45 -12.66
CA ALA A 171 24.82 31.83 -12.39
C ALA A 171 25.40 32.82 -13.41
N ARG A 172 26.67 32.65 -13.82
CA ARG A 172 27.30 33.47 -14.88
C ARG A 172 26.60 33.37 -16.22
N ARG A 173 25.90 32.26 -16.48
CA ARG A 173 25.11 32.03 -17.69
C ARG A 173 23.63 32.39 -17.52
N GLY A 174 23.23 32.93 -16.36
CA GLY A 174 21.84 33.24 -16.05
C GLY A 174 20.94 31.99 -15.97
N MET A 175 21.52 30.82 -15.71
CA MET A 175 20.84 29.53 -15.79
C MET A 175 20.61 28.93 -14.39
N PRO A 176 19.45 28.29 -14.14
CA PRO A 176 19.25 27.48 -12.95
C PRO A 176 20.31 26.37 -12.85
N LEU A 177 20.72 26.03 -11.62
CA LEU A 177 21.77 25.03 -11.39
C LEU A 177 21.40 23.66 -11.98
N LEU A 178 20.15 23.24 -11.83
CA LEU A 178 19.69 21.95 -12.33
C LEU A 178 19.72 21.91 -13.86
N ASP A 179 19.17 22.91 -14.53
CA ASP A 179 19.20 23.03 -16.00
C ASP A 179 20.65 23.05 -16.52
N TYR A 180 21.56 23.71 -15.81
CA TYR A 180 22.98 23.73 -16.17
C TYR A 180 23.62 22.34 -16.06
N ILE A 181 23.31 21.59 -15.00
CA ILE A 181 23.79 20.22 -14.81
C ILE A 181 23.18 19.30 -15.87
N GLU A 182 21.89 19.40 -16.13
CA GLU A 182 21.18 18.60 -17.13
C GLU A 182 21.74 18.83 -18.53
N ASN A 183 21.98 20.09 -18.92
CA ASN A 183 22.64 20.40 -20.19
C ASN A 183 24.06 19.82 -20.28
N ALA A 184 24.82 19.84 -19.19
CA ALA A 184 26.15 19.25 -19.16
C ALA A 184 26.11 17.72 -19.30
N LEU A 185 25.15 17.05 -18.65
CA LEU A 185 24.93 15.61 -18.78
C LEU A 185 24.49 15.25 -20.20
N ASN A 186 23.51 15.97 -20.76
CA ASN A 186 23.04 15.75 -22.12
C ASN A 186 24.16 15.95 -23.15
N PHE A 187 25.02 16.96 -22.96
CA PHE A 187 26.21 17.13 -23.79
C PHE A 187 27.14 15.93 -23.69
N TYR A 188 27.41 15.44 -22.48
CA TYR A 188 28.28 14.28 -22.30
C TYR A 188 27.69 13.02 -22.94
N ASP A 189 26.41 12.74 -22.74
CA ASP A 189 25.76 11.54 -23.26
C ASP A 189 25.68 11.51 -24.80
N PHE A 190 25.46 12.67 -25.44
CA PHE A 190 25.30 12.73 -26.89
C PHE A 190 26.58 13.08 -27.65
N TRP A 191 27.41 13.98 -27.12
CA TRP A 191 28.50 14.58 -27.88
C TRP A 191 29.90 14.17 -27.40
N TYR A 192 30.04 13.53 -26.24
CA TYR A 192 31.35 13.16 -25.72
C TYR A 192 32.15 12.30 -26.70
N GLY A 193 31.55 11.23 -27.23
CA GLY A 193 32.22 10.35 -28.20
C GLY A 193 32.74 11.11 -29.42
N PRO A 194 31.86 11.78 -30.18
CA PRO A 194 32.26 12.58 -31.34
C PRO A 194 33.30 13.66 -31.02
N VAL A 195 33.17 14.36 -29.90
CA VAL A 195 34.11 15.43 -29.50
C VAL A 195 35.49 14.87 -29.16
N VAL A 196 35.54 13.75 -28.44
CA VAL A 196 36.80 13.06 -28.11
C VAL A 196 37.47 12.52 -29.38
N GLU A 197 36.69 12.00 -30.32
CA GLU A 197 37.20 11.55 -31.62
C GLU A 197 37.84 12.69 -32.39
N LEU A 198 37.17 13.84 -32.48
CA LEU A 198 37.70 15.04 -33.14
C LEU A 198 38.95 15.60 -32.43
N LEU A 199 38.99 15.54 -31.09
CA LEU A 199 40.19 15.90 -30.31
C LEU A 199 41.36 14.97 -30.63
N ASN A 200 41.13 13.65 -30.69
CA ASN A 200 42.15 12.65 -30.99
C ASN A 200 42.68 12.76 -32.43
N MET A 201 41.81 13.14 -33.38
CA MET A 201 42.20 13.39 -34.77
C MET A 201 42.93 14.72 -34.96
N GLY A 202 43.03 15.56 -33.91
CA GLY A 202 43.63 16.90 -34.01
C GLY A 202 42.80 17.89 -34.83
N VAL A 203 41.53 17.54 -35.10
CA VAL A 203 40.55 18.38 -35.80
C VAL A 203 40.01 19.45 -34.85
N LEU A 204 39.78 19.07 -33.60
CA LEU A 204 39.36 19.95 -32.53
C LEU A 204 40.47 20.03 -31.48
N SER A 205 40.64 21.17 -30.83
CA SER A 205 41.52 21.32 -29.67
C SER A 205 40.72 21.65 -28.41
N MET A 206 41.36 21.46 -27.25
CA MET A 206 40.72 21.63 -25.93
C MET A 206 40.27 23.07 -25.63
N ASP A 207 40.84 24.05 -26.31
CA ASP A 207 40.43 25.47 -26.27
C ASP A 207 39.31 25.80 -27.27
N GLY A 208 38.83 24.82 -28.04
CA GLY A 208 37.73 24.96 -28.99
C GLY A 208 38.16 25.45 -30.37
N PHE A 209 39.46 25.51 -30.66
CA PHE A 209 39.94 25.79 -32.01
C PHE A 209 39.72 24.58 -32.93
N ILE A 210 39.31 24.86 -34.17
CA ILE A 210 39.08 23.85 -35.20
C ILE A 210 40.21 23.96 -36.23
N ASN A 211 40.96 22.88 -36.40
CA ASN A 211 42.00 22.78 -37.40
C ASN A 211 41.38 22.51 -38.78
N GLY A 212 41.18 23.56 -39.56
CA GLY A 212 40.61 23.47 -40.91
C GLY A 212 41.40 22.56 -41.86
N ASP A 213 42.72 22.47 -41.70
CA ASP A 213 43.56 21.60 -42.53
C ASP A 213 43.31 20.12 -42.27
N ALA A 214 42.88 19.75 -41.06
CA ALA A 214 42.49 18.39 -40.70
C ALA A 214 41.07 18.04 -41.15
N VAL A 215 40.23 19.03 -41.45
CA VAL A 215 38.86 18.87 -41.98
C VAL A 215 38.89 18.62 -43.50
N CYS A 216 39.90 19.14 -44.18
CA CYS A 216 40.05 19.08 -45.64
C CYS A 216 40.77 17.81 -46.12
N TYR A 217 40.19 16.63 -45.86
CA TYR A 217 40.37 15.49 -46.78
C TYR A 217 39.09 15.35 -47.61
N GLU A 218 38.90 16.25 -48.57
CA GLU A 218 38.07 15.90 -49.71
C GLU A 218 38.71 14.67 -50.36
N ALA A 219 37.88 13.63 -50.54
CA ALA A 219 38.25 12.44 -51.28
C ALA A 219 38.75 12.86 -52.67
N VAL A 220 40.08 12.88 -52.84
CA VAL A 220 40.70 12.83 -54.16
C VAL A 220 40.48 11.40 -54.66
N THR A 221 39.28 11.12 -55.14
CA THR A 221 39.06 9.97 -56.03
C THR A 221 39.55 10.38 -57.43
N PRO A 222 40.50 9.62 -58.03
CA PRO A 222 41.03 9.91 -59.36
C PRO A 222 39.98 9.77 -60.47
#